data_AF-A0A259IML4-F1
#
_entry.id   AF-A0A259IML4-F1
#
_cell.length_a   1.000
_cell.length_b   1.000
_cell.length_c   1.000
_cell.angle_alpha   90.00
_cell.angle_beta   90.00
_cell.angle_gamma   90.00
#
_symmetry.space_group_name_H-M   'P 1'
#
loop_
_entity.id
_entity.type
_entity.pdbx_description
1 polymer ?
#
loop_
_entity_poly.entity_id
_entity_poly.type
_entity_poly.pdbx_seq_one_letter_code
_entity_poly.pdbx_strand_id
1 'polypeptide(L)'
;MIAAAPVGAQEAPLPYAVAGDAIERPLAGQAGDAARGAALMGDRHKSLCVLCHSGPFGPPQLQGTLAPDLAGIGGRLSPGQIRLRIADMKALHPESLMPAYYRIADAPRVAAAWRGKPLLTVGEIEDLVAYLSTLKE
;
A
#
# COMPACT_ATOMS: atom_id res chain seq x y z
N MET A 1 -22.85 -10.21 -17.45
CA MET A 1 -22.29 -8.86 -17.64
C MET A 1 -21.49 -8.52 -16.39
N ILE A 2 -20.15 -8.51 -16.48
CA ILE A 2 -19.29 -8.13 -15.37
C ILE A 2 -19.16 -6.61 -15.45
N ALA A 3 -19.77 -5.89 -14.52
CA ALA A 3 -19.57 -4.45 -14.40
C ALA A 3 -18.15 -4.21 -13.89
N ALA A 4 -17.31 -3.59 -14.71
CA ALA A 4 -16.01 -3.10 -14.27
C ALA A 4 -16.26 -1.95 -13.27
N ALA A 5 -15.79 -2.11 -12.03
CA ALA A 5 -15.72 -1.00 -11.09
C ALA A 5 -14.82 0.09 -11.69
N PRO A 6 -15.13 1.39 -11.49
CA PRO A 6 -14.29 2.44 -12.01
C PRO A 6 -12.91 2.35 -11.34
N VAL A 7 -11.86 2.16 -12.14
CA VAL A 7 -10.50 2.43 -11.71
C VAL A 7 -10.45 3.92 -11.39
N GLY A 8 -10.42 4.26 -10.10
CA GLY A 8 -10.32 5.64 -9.66
C GLY A 8 -9.09 6.30 -10.31
N ALA A 9 -9.26 7.49 -10.87
CA ALA A 9 -8.12 8.25 -11.37
C ALA A 9 -7.15 8.51 -10.20
N GLN A 10 -5.84 8.48 -10.46
CA GLN A 10 -4.87 8.95 -9.48
C GLN A 10 -5.01 10.48 -9.36
N GLU A 11 -5.68 10.91 -8.29
CA GLU A 11 -5.83 12.31 -7.89
C GLU A 11 -4.71 12.72 -6.92
N ALA A 12 -4.59 14.02 -6.68
CA ALA A 12 -3.66 14.53 -5.68
C ALA A 12 -3.98 13.93 -4.30
N PRO A 13 -2.96 13.62 -3.47
CA PRO A 13 -3.20 13.03 -2.15
C PRO A 13 -4.03 13.97 -1.27
N LEU A 14 -5.06 13.42 -0.63
CA LEU A 14 -5.80 14.12 0.39
C LEU A 14 -4.97 14.17 1.69
N PRO A 15 -5.11 15.24 2.50
CA PRO A 15 -4.44 15.31 3.77
C PRO A 15 -4.95 14.22 4.71
N TYR A 16 -4.03 13.64 5.48
CA TYR A 16 -4.31 12.70 6.55
C TYR A 16 -3.57 13.12 7.83
N ALA A 17 -4.07 12.67 8.98
CA ALA A 17 -3.44 12.90 10.26
C ALA A 17 -2.73 11.62 10.72
N VAL A 18 -1.51 11.79 11.20
CA VAL A 18 -0.74 10.73 11.86
C VAL A 18 -0.91 10.88 13.37
N ALA A 19 -1.35 9.81 14.02
CA ALA A 19 -1.42 9.71 15.48
C ALA A 19 -0.49 8.57 15.92
N GLY A 20 0.62 8.92 16.59
CA GLY A 20 1.68 7.95 16.90
C GLY A 20 2.29 7.36 15.62
N ASP A 21 2.20 6.04 15.46
CA ASP A 21 2.68 5.32 14.27
C ASP A 21 1.53 4.84 13.35
N ALA A 22 0.39 5.54 13.39
CA ALA A 22 -0.81 5.15 12.66
C ALA A 22 -1.49 6.32 11.92
N ILE A 23 -2.12 5.99 10.78
CA ILE A 23 -3.21 6.77 10.20
C ILE A 23 -4.50 6.05 10.59
N GLU A 24 -5.12 6.46 11.70
CA GLU A 24 -6.22 5.70 12.31
C GLU A 24 -7.44 5.59 11.41
N ARG A 25 -7.86 6.71 10.81
CA ARG A 25 -9.02 6.77 9.94
C ARG A 25 -8.67 6.33 8.52
N PRO A 26 -9.55 5.57 7.84
CA PRO A 26 -9.37 5.29 6.42
C PRO A 26 -9.21 6.58 5.61
N LEU A 27 -8.33 6.53 4.61
CA LEU A 27 -8.12 7.64 3.69
C LEU A 27 -9.43 7.94 2.95
N ALA A 28 -9.83 9.22 2.94
CA ALA A 28 -11.11 9.69 2.42
C ALA A 28 -12.37 8.95 2.99
N GLY A 29 -12.25 8.25 4.13
CA GLY A 29 -13.33 7.44 4.68
C GLY A 29 -13.70 6.21 3.85
N GLN A 30 -12.86 5.78 2.90
CA GLN A 30 -13.16 4.63 2.04
C GLN A 30 -12.92 3.30 2.77
N ALA A 31 -13.82 2.33 2.57
CA ALA A 31 -13.59 0.96 2.99
C ALA A 31 -12.84 0.18 1.90
N GLY A 32 -11.86 -0.61 2.31
CA GLY A 32 -11.10 -1.49 1.42
C GLY A 32 -11.79 -2.84 1.18
N ASP A 33 -11.39 -3.49 0.10
CA ASP A 33 -11.77 -4.85 -0.29
C ASP A 33 -10.53 -5.76 -0.27
N ALA A 34 -10.57 -6.76 0.62
CA ALA A 34 -9.45 -7.68 0.82
C ALA A 34 -9.14 -8.54 -0.43
N ALA A 35 -10.13 -8.86 -1.28
CA ALA A 35 -9.89 -9.63 -2.48
C ALA A 35 -9.15 -8.80 -3.54
N ARG A 36 -9.54 -7.52 -3.70
CA ARG A 36 -8.78 -6.57 -4.54
C ARG A 36 -7.39 -6.32 -3.97
N GLY A 37 -7.26 -6.22 -2.64
CA GLY A 37 -5.99 -6.07 -1.97
C GLY A 37 -5.04 -7.25 -2.17
N ALA A 38 -5.56 -8.48 -2.13
CA ALA A 38 -4.78 -9.69 -2.42
C ALA A 38 -4.25 -9.70 -3.85
N ALA A 39 -5.11 -9.36 -4.82
CA ALA A 39 -4.71 -9.25 -6.22
C ALA A 39 -3.64 -8.16 -6.41
N LEU A 40 -3.84 -6.99 -5.77
CA LEU A 40 -2.91 -5.88 -5.84
C LEU A 40 -1.57 -6.22 -5.17
N MET A 41 -1.56 -6.94 -4.05
CA MET A 41 -0.32 -7.37 -3.37
C MET A 41 0.56 -8.20 -4.30
N GLY A 42 -0.04 -9.06 -5.14
CA GLY A 42 0.65 -9.88 -6.14
C GLY A 42 1.02 -9.14 -7.43
N ASP A 43 0.57 -7.90 -7.63
CA ASP A 43 0.81 -7.15 -8.86
C ASP A 43 2.24 -6.59 -8.93
N ARG A 44 3.05 -7.23 -9.79
CA ARG A 44 4.46 -6.91 -10.02
C ARG A 44 4.70 -5.69 -10.92
N HIS A 45 3.64 -5.01 -11.36
CA HIS A 45 3.71 -3.82 -12.20
C HIS A 45 3.06 -2.60 -11.56
N LYS A 46 2.11 -2.81 -10.63
CA LYS A 46 1.37 -1.74 -9.97
C LYS A 46 1.80 -1.50 -8.52
N SER A 47 1.70 -2.50 -7.65
CA SER A 47 2.04 -2.33 -6.22
C SER A 47 3.50 -2.60 -5.93
N LEU A 48 4.14 -3.51 -6.69
CA LEU A 48 5.53 -3.90 -6.56
C LEU A 48 5.91 -4.51 -5.19
N CYS A 49 4.93 -4.75 -4.30
CA CYS A 49 5.22 -5.16 -2.92
C CYS A 49 5.94 -6.51 -2.84
N VAL A 50 5.53 -7.48 -3.67
CA VAL A 50 6.17 -8.80 -3.82
C VAL A 50 7.60 -8.73 -4.36
N LEU A 51 8.06 -7.62 -4.91
CA LEU A 51 9.47 -7.48 -5.30
C LEU A 51 10.39 -7.39 -4.09
N CYS A 52 9.87 -7.00 -2.93
CA CYS A 52 10.65 -6.80 -1.70
C CYS A 52 10.24 -7.73 -0.56
N HIS A 53 8.94 -8.05 -0.44
CA HIS A 53 8.38 -8.79 0.69
C HIS A 53 8.07 -10.25 0.34
N SER A 54 8.32 -11.13 1.30
CA SER A 54 7.78 -12.49 1.35
C SER A 54 6.49 -12.54 2.17
N GLY A 55 5.72 -13.61 1.98
CA GLY A 55 4.55 -13.92 2.80
C GLY A 55 3.58 -14.91 2.15
N PRO A 56 2.38 -15.08 2.73
CA PRO A 56 1.41 -16.08 2.29
C PRO A 56 0.59 -15.62 1.06
N PHE A 57 1.25 -14.95 0.09
CA PHE A 57 0.63 -14.45 -1.14
C PHE A 57 1.38 -14.93 -2.39
N GLY A 58 0.87 -16.00 -3.00
CA GLY A 58 1.35 -16.52 -4.29
C GLY A 58 2.65 -17.36 -4.21
N PRO A 59 3.26 -17.70 -5.36
CA PRO A 59 4.42 -18.58 -5.43
C PRO A 59 5.68 -17.96 -4.77
N PRO A 60 6.36 -18.66 -3.84
CA PRO A 60 7.53 -18.13 -3.12
C PRO A 60 8.69 -17.68 -4.02
N GLN A 61 8.86 -18.30 -5.19
CA GLN A 61 9.95 -17.98 -6.13
C GLN A 61 9.75 -16.63 -6.83
N LEU A 62 8.55 -16.03 -6.72
CA LEU A 62 8.23 -14.72 -7.25
C LEU A 62 8.27 -13.62 -6.18
N GLN A 63 8.69 -13.94 -4.96
CA GLN A 63 8.75 -13.01 -3.83
C GLN A 63 10.18 -12.58 -3.52
N GLY A 64 10.34 -11.33 -3.09
CA GLY A 64 11.61 -10.79 -2.62
C GLY A 64 11.84 -11.05 -1.12
N THR A 65 13.10 -10.91 -0.70
CA THR A 65 13.52 -11.04 0.71
C THR A 65 14.29 -9.80 1.19
N LEU A 66 14.15 -8.68 0.48
CA LEU A 66 14.81 -7.42 0.82
C LEU A 66 14.16 -6.74 2.03
N ALA A 67 12.86 -6.95 2.23
CA ALA A 67 12.06 -6.39 3.30
C ALA A 67 11.46 -7.51 4.18
N PRO A 68 10.95 -7.20 5.38
CA PRO A 68 10.44 -8.21 6.30
C PRO A 68 9.30 -9.05 5.72
N ASP A 69 9.18 -10.29 6.20
CA ASP A 69 8.05 -11.16 5.90
C ASP A 69 6.73 -10.55 6.44
N LEU A 70 5.69 -10.57 5.62
CA LEU A 70 4.37 -10.04 5.93
C LEU A 70 3.39 -11.10 6.47
N ALA A 71 3.77 -12.38 6.56
CA ALA A 71 3.02 -13.38 7.32
C ALA A 71 2.74 -12.86 8.74
N GLY A 72 1.52 -13.04 9.25
CA GLY A 72 1.10 -12.55 10.57
C GLY A 72 1.05 -11.03 10.78
N ILE A 73 1.22 -10.19 9.75
CA ILE A 73 1.25 -8.73 9.92
C ILE A 73 -0.04 -8.17 10.54
N GLY A 74 -1.20 -8.72 10.18
CA GLY A 74 -2.50 -8.34 10.74
C GLY A 74 -2.69 -8.76 12.20
N GLY A 75 -1.83 -9.65 12.72
CA GLY A 75 -1.74 -9.97 14.14
C GLY A 75 -0.78 -9.02 14.90
N ARG A 76 0.20 -8.44 14.21
CA ARG A 76 1.22 -7.55 14.80
C ARG A 76 0.87 -6.07 14.76
N LEU A 77 0.14 -5.63 13.75
CA LEU A 77 -0.15 -4.21 13.50
C LEU A 77 -1.66 -3.97 13.34
N SER A 78 -2.11 -2.83 13.85
CA SER A 78 -3.47 -2.35 13.59
C SER A 78 -3.63 -1.92 12.11
N PRO A 79 -4.87 -1.85 11.59
CA PRO A 79 -5.11 -1.33 10.24
C PRO A 79 -4.53 0.07 10.01
N GLY A 80 -4.58 0.94 11.03
CA GLY A 80 -4.00 2.28 10.94
C GLY A 80 -2.48 2.30 10.85
N GLN A 81 -1.82 1.36 11.53
CA GLN A 81 -0.38 1.16 11.47
C GLN A 81 0.06 0.60 10.11
N ILE A 82 -0.71 -0.34 9.55
CA ILE A 82 -0.49 -0.86 8.20
C ILE A 82 -0.65 0.27 7.18
N ARG A 83 -1.71 1.08 7.31
CA ARG A 83 -2.00 2.20 6.43
C ARG A 83 -0.87 3.22 6.38
N LEU A 84 -0.31 3.63 7.52
CA LEU A 84 0.81 4.57 7.53
C LEU A 84 2.04 4.00 6.80
N ARG A 85 2.35 2.72 7.02
CA ARG A 85 3.50 2.06 6.36
C ARG A 85 3.34 2.05 4.84
N ILE A 86 2.13 1.81 4.33
CA ILE A 86 1.87 1.87 2.88
C ILE A 86 1.87 3.31 2.37
N ALA A 87 1.15 4.22 3.04
CA ALA A 87 0.98 5.59 2.58
C ALA A 87 2.31 6.36 2.59
N ASP A 88 3.06 6.26 3.69
CA ASP A 88 4.31 6.99 3.91
C ASP A 88 5.23 6.32 4.94
N MET A 89 5.88 5.21 4.56
CA MET A 89 6.88 4.56 5.43
C MET A 89 8.02 5.49 5.84
N LYS A 90 8.32 6.54 5.06
CA LYS A 90 9.40 7.48 5.34
C LYS A 90 9.08 8.40 6.51
N ALA A 91 7.81 8.60 6.83
CA ALA A 91 7.41 9.28 8.07
C ALA A 91 7.82 8.50 9.34
N LEU A 92 7.93 7.16 9.24
CA LEU A 92 8.40 6.29 10.33
C LEU A 92 9.92 6.07 10.28
N HIS A 93 10.44 5.83 9.08
CA HIS A 93 11.85 5.52 8.85
C HIS A 93 12.33 6.29 7.59
N PRO A 94 12.97 7.47 7.75
CA PRO A 94 13.36 8.32 6.62
C PRO A 94 14.21 7.60 5.55
N GLU A 95 15.09 6.72 6.01
CA GLU A 95 16.00 5.90 5.18
C GLU A 95 15.32 4.64 4.58
N SER A 96 14.02 4.45 4.80
CA SER A 96 13.31 3.29 4.25
C SER A 96 13.43 3.23 2.73
N LEU A 97 13.71 2.02 2.24
CA LEU A 97 13.64 1.69 0.82
C LEU A 97 12.19 1.49 0.34
N MET A 98 11.26 1.20 1.27
CA MET A 98 9.85 1.07 0.93
C MET A 98 9.33 2.42 0.39
N PRO A 99 8.73 2.46 -0.81
CA PRO A 99 8.18 3.69 -1.35
C PRO A 99 7.05 4.26 -0.48
N ALA A 100 6.93 5.58 -0.45
CA ALA A 100 5.72 6.25 0.06
C ALA A 100 4.66 6.23 -1.05
N TYR A 101 3.69 5.31 -0.97
CA TYR A 101 2.76 5.07 -2.07
C TYR A 101 1.69 6.15 -2.22
N TYR A 102 1.44 6.95 -1.18
CA TYR A 102 0.45 8.03 -1.17
C TYR A 102 1.06 9.44 -1.11
N ARG A 103 2.31 9.58 -1.57
CA ARG A 103 3.00 10.88 -1.64
C ARG A 103 3.30 11.23 -3.10
N ILE A 104 3.22 12.52 -3.44
CA ILE A 104 3.76 13.01 -4.70
C ILE A 104 5.28 12.98 -4.60
N ALA A 105 5.93 12.33 -5.56
CA ALA A 105 7.38 12.26 -5.61
C ALA A 105 7.98 13.67 -5.81
N ASP A 106 8.72 14.14 -4.82
CA ASP A 106 9.50 15.38 -4.87
C ASP A 106 10.95 15.05 -5.29
N ALA A 107 11.11 14.63 -6.55
CA ALA A 107 12.40 14.27 -7.11
C ALA A 107 12.60 14.91 -8.49
N PRO A 108 13.82 15.35 -8.84
CA PRO A 108 14.08 16.09 -10.08
C PRO A 108 13.88 15.24 -11.34
N ARG A 109 13.85 13.91 -11.23
CA ARG A 109 13.80 12.96 -12.36
C ARG A 109 12.64 11.98 -12.27
N VAL A 110 11.43 12.50 -12.04
CA VAL A 110 10.20 11.70 -12.14
C VAL A 110 9.79 11.57 -13.61
N ALA A 111 9.55 10.35 -14.08
CA ALA A 111 9.06 10.11 -15.44
C ALA A 111 7.66 10.71 -15.62
N ALA A 112 7.34 11.18 -16.83
CA ALA A 112 6.13 11.97 -17.09
C ALA A 112 4.83 11.28 -16.63
N ALA A 113 4.75 9.94 -16.79
CA ALA A 113 3.59 9.15 -16.39
C ALA A 113 3.29 9.16 -14.88
N TRP A 114 4.23 9.60 -14.03
CA TRP A 114 4.14 9.54 -12.57
C TRP A 114 4.21 10.92 -11.88
N ARG A 115 4.30 12.01 -12.63
CA ARG A 115 4.39 13.36 -12.04
C ARG A 115 3.05 13.80 -11.46
N GLY A 116 3.10 14.52 -10.33
CA GLY A 116 1.95 15.22 -9.75
C GLY A 116 0.88 14.32 -9.12
N LYS A 117 1.17 13.03 -8.93
CA LYS A 117 0.22 12.06 -8.38
C LYS A 117 0.91 10.99 -7.53
N PRO A 118 0.18 10.33 -6.60
CA PRO A 118 0.70 9.20 -5.85
C PRO A 118 0.86 7.96 -6.74
N LEU A 119 1.57 6.95 -6.23
CA LEU A 119 1.73 5.66 -6.91
C LEU A 119 0.44 4.83 -6.86
N LEU A 120 -0.24 4.87 -5.70
CA LEU A 120 -1.52 4.20 -5.47
C LEU A 120 -2.61 5.22 -5.13
N THR A 121 -3.82 4.90 -5.56
CA THR A 121 -5.05 5.61 -5.18
C THR A 121 -5.43 5.32 -3.73
N VAL A 122 -6.38 6.10 -3.20
CA VAL A 122 -6.98 5.85 -1.89
C VAL A 122 -7.55 4.43 -1.80
N GLY A 123 -8.38 4.04 -2.78
CA GLY A 123 -9.00 2.72 -2.81
C GLY A 123 -7.97 1.58 -2.84
N GLU A 124 -6.92 1.72 -3.65
CA GLU A 124 -5.84 0.72 -3.73
C GLU A 124 -5.10 0.55 -2.39
N ILE A 125 -4.88 1.65 -1.65
CA ILE A 125 -4.26 1.59 -0.32
C ILE A 125 -5.19 0.91 0.68
N GLU A 126 -6.47 1.30 0.70
CA GLU A 126 -7.42 0.71 1.64
C GLU A 126 -7.68 -0.77 1.33
N ASP A 127 -7.67 -1.17 0.06
CA ASP A 127 -7.73 -2.57 -0.36
C ASP A 127 -6.53 -3.37 0.19
N LEU A 128 -5.30 -2.84 0.07
CA LEU A 128 -4.11 -3.46 0.66
C LEU A 128 -4.19 -3.55 2.19
N VAL A 129 -4.64 -2.48 2.85
CA VAL A 129 -4.83 -2.48 4.31
C VAL A 129 -5.85 -3.55 4.72
N ALA A 130 -6.97 -3.65 4.01
CA ALA A 130 -8.01 -4.64 4.26
C ALA A 130 -7.44 -6.06 4.12
N TYR A 131 -6.70 -6.33 3.05
CA TYR A 131 -6.06 -7.63 2.83
C TYR A 131 -5.02 -7.98 3.90
N LEU A 132 -4.03 -7.11 4.13
CA LEU A 132 -2.94 -7.37 5.08
C LEU A 132 -3.46 -7.54 6.51
N SER A 133 -4.55 -6.86 6.87
CA SER A 133 -5.21 -7.03 8.17
C SER A 133 -5.81 -8.43 8.36
N THR A 134 -6.03 -9.20 7.28
CA THR A 134 -6.49 -10.59 7.35
C THR A 134 -5.37 -11.59 7.64
N LEU A 135 -4.12 -11.20 7.43
CA LEU A 135 -2.94 -12.08 7.61
C LEU A 135 -2.54 -12.11 9.09
N LYS A 136 -3.27 -12.87 9.89
CA LYS A 136 -3.06 -12.92 11.35
C LYS A 136 -2.02 -13.93 11.81
N GLU A 137 -1.76 -14.94 10.98
CA GLU A 137 -0.79 -16.01 11.21
C GLU A 137 0.30 -16.00 10.13
#